data_AF-A0A8H6VMN2-F1
#
_entry.id   AF-A0A8H6VMN2-F1
#
_cell.length_a   1.000
_cell.length_b   1.000
_cell.length_c   1.000
_cell.angle_alpha   90.00
_cell.angle_beta   90.00
_cell.angle_gamma   90.00
#
_symmetry.space_group_name_H-M   'P 1'
#
loop_
_entity.id
_entity.type
_entity.pdbx_description
1 polymer ?
#
loop_
_entity_poly.entity_id
_entity_poly.type
_entity_poly.pdbx_seq_one_letter_code
_entity_poly.pdbx_strand_id
1 'polypeptide(L)'
;MEDDTRTIKASCLCGSSAHTITLPKSAFPLKGYMCHCSSCRHMTGSLCHMVAFLPASYQPEQSLVDRLTGYVLSKRVTQYFCPTCGCQMMTRCLADGNDPDSQVQWDVATGTLEQLDDTLEWQGHYYLQDTLDGGFSDMLMEVDGKVLSRWPADFGKGGELPLHWQSPSRPKLQTSSNDKLRAHCKCGGVELYISRPSARSAVAKKAWPELPRSEDVKEEDVPAESDTHWLRDKQTKFLGGLCACNSCRLVTGMEFIPWAFIPLVDLSLDAEGEVPFPNDCQFGTIKYYNSSKGCHRFFCKVCGATCFWDGDDRKYIKDIAFGLLDAPEGTRAESWFGWRTNNYGYREDTIGRADEFTLACERGLEAWEASREGPDLSGPPHTPGAY
;
A
#
# COMPACT_ATOMS: atom_id res chain seq x y z
N MET A 1 39.16 19.32 -9.48
CA MET A 1 38.22 18.35 -10.07
C MET A 1 36.90 18.57 -9.35
N GLU A 2 36.10 19.47 -9.92
CA GLU A 2 34.82 19.92 -9.37
C GLU A 2 33.73 18.87 -9.65
N ASP A 3 33.08 18.42 -8.57
CA ASP A 3 31.71 17.94 -8.51
C ASP A 3 31.29 16.74 -9.41
N ASP A 4 31.94 15.59 -9.25
CA ASP A 4 31.54 14.30 -9.85
C ASP A 4 30.42 13.56 -9.06
N THR A 5 29.78 14.27 -8.12
CA THR A 5 28.70 13.70 -7.30
C THR A 5 27.37 14.39 -7.56
N ARG A 6 26.28 13.69 -7.28
CA ARG A 6 24.92 14.22 -7.23
C ARG A 6 24.33 13.86 -5.86
N THR A 7 23.68 14.83 -5.25
CA THR A 7 22.97 14.65 -3.99
C THR A 7 21.47 14.62 -4.22
N ILE A 8 20.80 13.61 -3.66
CA ILE A 8 19.34 13.51 -3.61
C ILE A 8 18.86 13.59 -2.16
N LYS A 9 17.61 14.02 -1.95
CA LYS A 9 17.02 14.14 -0.62
C LYS A 9 15.92 13.12 -0.40
N ALA A 10 15.85 12.61 0.82
CA ALA A 10 14.82 11.72 1.29
C ALA A 10 14.21 12.24 2.59
N SER A 11 12.90 12.14 2.78
CA SER A 11 12.23 12.53 4.02
C SER A 11 11.03 11.64 4.34
N CYS A 12 10.72 11.52 5.63
CA CYS A 12 9.44 11.04 6.11
C CYS A 12 8.46 12.21 6.31
N LEU A 13 7.19 11.90 6.57
CA LEU A 13 6.14 12.91 6.74
C LEU A 13 6.38 13.86 7.92
N CYS A 14 6.95 13.38 9.03
CA CYS A 14 7.24 14.22 10.19
C CYS A 14 8.60 14.93 10.12
N GLY A 15 9.40 14.66 9.09
CA GLY A 15 10.73 15.25 8.89
C GLY A 15 11.83 14.72 9.82
N SER A 16 11.52 13.91 10.85
CA SER A 16 12.54 13.46 11.82
C SER A 16 13.62 12.55 11.22
N SER A 17 13.34 11.97 10.07
CA SER A 17 14.23 11.06 9.33
C SER A 17 14.70 11.66 8.00
N ALA A 18 14.55 12.97 7.82
CA ALA A 18 15.05 13.67 6.65
C ALA A 18 16.58 13.55 6.55
N HIS A 19 17.08 13.21 5.36
CA HIS A 19 18.50 13.03 5.09
C HIS A 19 18.83 13.23 3.60
N THR A 20 20.12 13.32 3.31
CA THR A 20 20.68 13.42 1.96
C THR A 20 21.46 12.16 1.62
N ILE A 21 21.41 11.77 0.34
CA ILE A 21 22.17 10.67 -0.23
C ILE A 21 23.05 11.26 -1.33
N THR A 22 24.37 11.24 -1.13
CA THR A 22 25.35 11.76 -2.10
C THR A 22 26.07 10.61 -2.78
N LEU A 23 25.96 10.52 -4.10
CA LEU A 23 26.51 9.42 -4.90
C LEU A 23 27.28 9.96 -6.11
N PRO A 24 28.20 9.19 -6.70
CA PRO A 24 28.79 9.52 -8.00
C PRO A 24 27.71 9.72 -9.07
N LYS A 25 27.90 10.67 -9.99
CA LYS A 25 26.95 10.90 -11.10
C LYS A 25 26.72 9.66 -11.96
N SER A 26 27.74 8.81 -12.10
CA SER A 26 27.68 7.53 -12.81
C SER A 26 26.76 6.48 -12.17
N ALA A 27 26.32 6.69 -10.92
CA ALA A 27 25.34 5.82 -10.28
C ALA A 27 23.91 6.05 -10.78
N PHE A 28 23.64 7.16 -11.47
CA PHE A 28 22.31 7.54 -11.93
C PHE A 28 22.09 7.14 -13.41
N PRO A 29 20.85 6.78 -13.80
CA PRO A 29 19.69 6.62 -12.92
C PRO A 29 19.84 5.40 -11.98
N LEU A 30 19.35 5.53 -10.75
CA LEU A 30 19.26 4.41 -9.80
C LEU A 30 18.29 3.36 -10.32
N LYS A 31 18.50 2.10 -9.96
CA LYS A 31 17.60 1.01 -10.37
C LYS A 31 16.46 0.85 -9.38
N GLY A 32 15.24 1.11 -9.84
CA GLY A 32 14.00 0.96 -9.09
C GLY A 32 13.35 -0.41 -9.26
N TYR A 33 12.86 -1.00 -8.17
CA TYR A 33 12.22 -2.32 -8.18
C TYR A 33 10.96 -2.36 -7.33
N MET A 34 10.02 -3.22 -7.73
CA MET A 34 8.74 -3.42 -7.05
C MET A 34 8.60 -4.86 -6.56
N CYS A 35 8.76 -5.07 -5.25
CA CYS A 35 8.62 -6.38 -4.62
C CYS A 35 7.16 -6.64 -4.25
N HIS A 36 6.58 -7.73 -4.74
CA HIS A 36 5.19 -8.10 -4.47
C HIS A 36 5.03 -9.21 -3.43
N CYS A 37 6.11 -9.66 -2.79
CA CYS A 37 6.04 -10.75 -1.83
C CYS A 37 5.11 -10.40 -0.66
N SER A 38 4.44 -11.40 -0.09
CA SER A 38 3.50 -11.18 1.02
C SER A 38 4.18 -10.55 2.23
N SER A 39 5.48 -10.81 2.42
CA SER A 39 6.24 -10.19 3.51
C SER A 39 6.38 -8.68 3.35
N CYS A 40 6.67 -8.21 2.13
CA CYS A 40 6.80 -6.79 1.80
C CYS A 40 5.43 -6.09 1.84
N ARG A 41 4.37 -6.74 1.34
CA ARG A 41 3.00 -6.22 1.41
C ARG A 41 2.55 -5.97 2.87
N HIS A 42 2.63 -7.01 3.70
CA HIS A 42 2.24 -6.93 5.11
C HIS A 42 3.17 -6.03 5.95
N MET A 43 4.40 -5.78 5.50
CA MET A 43 5.35 -4.89 6.18
C MET A 43 5.12 -3.42 5.83
N THR A 44 4.74 -3.11 4.59
CA THR A 44 4.55 -1.72 4.14
C THR A 44 3.11 -1.23 4.31
N GLY A 45 2.13 -2.13 4.13
CA GLY A 45 0.72 -1.79 3.94
C GLY A 45 0.37 -1.46 2.48
N SER A 46 1.33 -1.50 1.55
CA SER A 46 1.08 -1.29 0.11
C SER A 46 1.05 -2.60 -0.67
N LEU A 47 0.57 -2.58 -1.91
CA LEU A 47 0.51 -3.75 -2.78
C LEU A 47 1.89 -4.22 -3.25
N CYS A 48 2.90 -3.35 -3.23
CA CYS A 48 4.29 -3.71 -3.46
C CYS A 48 5.23 -2.76 -2.69
N HIS A 49 6.43 -3.26 -2.36
CA HIS A 49 7.51 -2.47 -1.79
C HIS A 49 8.34 -1.86 -2.93
N MET A 50 8.35 -0.53 -2.98
CA MET A 50 8.98 0.27 -4.03
C MET A 50 10.29 0.87 -3.50
N VAL A 51 11.41 0.42 -4.05
CA VAL A 51 12.74 0.81 -3.58
C VAL A 51 13.68 1.13 -4.72
N ALA A 52 14.62 2.04 -4.47
CA ALA A 52 15.78 2.30 -5.31
C ALA A 52 17.02 1.69 -4.64
N PHE A 53 17.68 0.74 -5.28
CA PHE A 53 18.93 0.20 -4.73
C PHE A 53 20.07 1.19 -4.88
N LEU A 54 20.80 1.41 -3.79
CA LEU A 54 21.98 2.27 -3.75
C LEU A 54 23.22 1.46 -4.15
N PRO A 55 24.29 2.12 -4.66
CA PRO A 55 25.54 1.46 -4.96
C PRO A 55 26.11 0.71 -3.74
N ALA A 56 26.80 -0.41 -3.95
CA ALA A 56 27.39 -1.20 -2.86
C ALA A 56 28.40 -0.41 -2.01
N SER A 57 28.98 0.67 -2.55
CA SER A 57 29.86 1.58 -1.84
C SER A 57 29.14 2.54 -0.88
N TYR A 58 27.83 2.70 -1.01
CA TYR A 58 27.05 3.58 -0.14
C TYR A 58 26.82 2.94 1.23
N GLN A 59 27.04 3.72 2.27
CA GLN A 59 26.65 3.40 3.64
C GLN A 59 25.94 4.61 4.25
N PRO A 60 24.76 4.44 4.86
CA PRO A 60 24.10 5.54 5.56
C PRO A 60 24.94 5.95 6.78
N GLU A 61 24.85 7.22 7.17
CA GLU A 61 25.46 7.65 8.43
C GLU A 61 24.83 6.90 9.61
N GLN A 62 25.67 6.51 10.58
CA GLN A 62 25.21 5.82 11.79
C GLN A 62 24.15 6.66 12.55
N SER A 63 24.32 7.98 12.55
CA SER A 63 23.37 8.92 13.15
C SER A 63 21.97 8.87 12.53
N LEU A 64 21.84 8.48 11.26
CA LEU A 64 20.56 8.25 10.61
C LEU A 64 19.97 6.92 11.07
N VAL A 65 20.75 5.85 11.03
CA VAL A 65 20.33 4.49 11.43
C VAL A 65 19.86 4.47 12.88
N ASP A 66 20.57 5.14 13.79
CA ASP A 66 20.26 5.22 15.22
C ASP A 66 18.93 5.92 15.53
N ARG A 67 18.44 6.77 14.62
CA ARG A 67 17.15 7.48 14.76
C ARG A 67 15.98 6.72 14.12
N LEU A 68 16.25 5.61 13.43
CA LEU A 68 15.24 4.76 12.82
C LEU A 68 14.96 3.54 13.69
N THR A 69 13.80 2.93 13.53
CA THR A 69 13.51 1.60 14.10
C THR A 69 13.81 0.53 13.07
N GLY A 70 14.71 -0.39 13.41
CA GLY A 70 15.02 -1.55 12.58
C GLY A 70 14.11 -2.73 12.89
N TYR A 71 13.45 -3.28 11.88
CA TYR A 71 12.69 -4.52 11.92
C TYR A 71 13.42 -5.60 11.12
N VAL A 72 13.84 -6.67 11.80
CA VAL A 72 14.48 -7.82 11.15
C VAL A 72 13.41 -8.64 10.43
N LEU A 73 13.24 -8.37 9.15
CA LEU A 73 12.25 -9.00 8.29
C LEU A 73 12.62 -10.45 7.97
N SER A 74 13.92 -10.71 7.81
CA SER A 74 14.51 -12.04 7.62
C SER A 74 15.99 -12.02 8.02
N LYS A 75 16.67 -13.17 7.95
CA LYS A 75 18.13 -13.25 8.11
C LYS A 75 18.90 -12.33 7.15
N ARG A 76 18.33 -12.02 5.99
CA ARG A 76 18.95 -11.18 4.95
C ARG A 76 18.55 -9.71 5.03
N VAL A 77 17.40 -9.40 5.60
CA VAL A 77 16.73 -8.11 5.38
C VAL A 77 16.39 -7.47 6.71
N THR A 78 16.92 -6.27 6.96
CA THR A 78 16.47 -5.40 8.04
C THR A 78 15.85 -4.15 7.43
N GLN A 79 14.56 -3.97 7.67
CA GLN A 79 13.80 -2.81 7.24
C GLN A 79 13.93 -1.69 8.28
N TYR A 80 14.13 -0.45 7.87
CA TYR A 80 14.16 0.70 8.77
C TYR A 80 13.01 1.66 8.48
N PHE A 81 12.32 2.07 9.53
CA PHE A 81 11.21 3.00 9.47
C PHE A 81 11.31 4.11 10.50
N CYS A 82 10.62 5.22 10.23
CA CYS A 82 10.52 6.35 11.13
C CYS A 82 9.70 5.98 12.38
N PRO A 83 10.25 6.04 13.61
CA PRO A 83 9.52 5.68 14.82
C PRO A 83 8.34 6.61 15.12
N THR A 84 8.32 7.82 14.56
CA THR A 84 7.29 8.83 14.81
C THR A 84 6.07 8.64 13.94
N CYS A 85 6.25 8.53 12.61
CA CYS A 85 5.14 8.47 11.66
C CYS A 85 4.98 7.14 10.93
N GLY A 86 5.86 6.15 11.15
CA GLY A 86 5.76 4.82 10.54
C GLY A 86 6.37 4.69 9.14
N CYS A 87 6.83 5.79 8.54
CA CYS A 87 7.36 5.80 7.18
C CYS A 87 8.53 4.85 6.98
N GLN A 88 8.41 3.95 6.01
CA GLN A 88 9.50 3.10 5.55
C GLN A 88 10.56 3.97 4.87
N MET A 89 11.80 3.89 5.32
CA MET A 89 12.87 4.78 4.87
C MET A 89 13.89 4.07 3.98
N MET A 90 14.39 2.92 4.43
CA MET A 90 15.49 2.21 3.79
C MET A 90 15.59 0.78 4.31
N THR A 91 16.26 -0.06 3.55
CA THR A 91 16.48 -1.46 3.89
C THR A 91 17.96 -1.77 3.83
N ARG A 92 18.44 -2.54 4.81
CA ARG A 92 19.74 -3.21 4.77
C ARG A 92 19.54 -4.62 4.28
N CYS A 93 20.15 -4.95 3.14
CA CYS A 93 20.05 -6.24 2.48
C CYS A 93 21.41 -6.94 2.45
N LEU A 94 21.47 -8.17 2.94
CA LEU A 94 22.63 -9.06 2.83
C LEU A 94 22.49 -9.93 1.57
N ALA A 95 23.59 -10.14 0.85
CA ALA A 95 23.65 -11.08 -0.27
C ALA A 95 23.32 -12.52 0.17
N ASP A 96 23.84 -12.94 1.33
CA ASP A 96 23.55 -14.20 2.01
C ASP A 96 23.38 -13.95 3.51
N GLY A 97 22.24 -14.38 4.07
CA GLY A 97 21.92 -14.15 5.49
C GLY A 97 22.55 -15.17 6.44
N ASN A 98 23.27 -16.16 5.92
CA ASN A 98 24.02 -17.12 6.73
C ASN A 98 25.53 -16.85 6.72
N ASP A 99 25.99 -15.90 5.90
CA ASP A 99 27.39 -15.49 5.81
C ASP A 99 27.64 -14.25 6.69
N PRO A 100 28.48 -14.32 7.73
CA PRO A 100 28.79 -13.17 8.58
C PRO A 100 29.55 -12.06 7.84
N ASP A 101 30.24 -12.39 6.75
CA ASP A 101 31.01 -11.45 5.93
C ASP A 101 30.26 -11.03 4.66
N SER A 102 28.94 -11.29 4.64
CA SER A 102 28.11 -11.05 3.47
C SER A 102 28.13 -9.58 3.05
N GLN A 103 28.19 -9.36 1.74
CA GLN A 103 28.09 -8.02 1.17
C GLN A 103 26.75 -7.39 1.54
N VAL A 104 26.84 -6.14 2.01
CA VAL A 104 25.69 -5.33 2.40
C VAL A 104 25.35 -4.39 1.25
N GLN A 105 24.08 -4.37 0.87
CA GLN A 105 23.54 -3.36 -0.01
C GLN A 105 22.39 -2.65 0.69
N TRP A 106 22.33 -1.33 0.50
CA TRP A 106 21.23 -0.51 0.99
C TRP A 106 20.30 -0.14 -0.14
N ASP A 107 19.03 0.03 0.18
CA ASP A 107 18.06 0.70 -0.68
C ASP A 107 17.46 1.92 0.02
N VAL A 108 16.71 2.72 -0.73
CA VAL A 108 15.88 3.80 -0.21
C VAL A 108 14.45 3.61 -0.72
N ALA A 109 13.48 3.81 0.18
CA ALA A 109 12.08 3.73 -0.16
C ALA A 109 11.71 4.93 -1.04
N THR A 110 11.20 4.67 -2.26
CA THR A 110 11.12 5.71 -3.29
C THR A 110 10.17 6.85 -2.90
N GLY A 111 9.10 6.56 -2.15
CA GLY A 111 8.11 7.56 -1.74
C GLY A 111 8.66 8.62 -0.80
N THR A 112 9.88 8.42 -0.27
CA THR A 112 10.62 9.38 0.54
C THR A 112 11.43 10.38 -0.28
N LEU A 113 11.72 10.06 -1.54
CA LEU A 113 12.58 10.88 -2.41
C LEU A 113 11.85 12.16 -2.85
N GLU A 114 12.58 13.27 -2.84
CA GLU A 114 12.07 14.57 -3.29
C GLU A 114 11.77 14.58 -4.80
N GLN A 115 12.61 13.88 -5.60
CA GLN A 115 12.50 13.77 -7.05
C GLN A 115 12.72 12.30 -7.48
N LEU A 116 11.87 11.80 -8.38
CA LEU A 116 12.02 10.48 -9.02
C LEU A 116 12.50 10.62 -10.46
N ASP A 117 11.93 11.54 -11.22
CA ASP A 117 12.33 11.76 -12.62
C ASP A 117 13.82 12.16 -12.66
N ASP A 118 14.53 11.70 -13.70
CA ASP A 118 15.99 11.76 -13.85
C ASP A 118 16.81 11.11 -12.71
N THR A 119 16.17 10.56 -11.67
CA THR A 119 16.84 9.99 -10.49
C THR A 119 16.83 8.47 -10.54
N LEU A 120 15.75 7.87 -11.05
CA LEU A 120 15.52 6.45 -11.02
C LEU A 120 14.92 5.94 -12.32
N GLU A 121 15.35 4.76 -12.73
CA GLU A 121 14.76 3.98 -13.82
C GLU A 121 14.14 2.70 -13.24
N TRP A 122 12.84 2.50 -13.45
CA TRP A 122 12.15 1.30 -13.02
C TRP A 122 12.56 0.07 -13.85
N GLN A 123 12.81 -1.04 -13.18
CA GLN A 123 13.27 -2.29 -13.80
C GLN A 123 12.13 -3.30 -13.94
N GLY A 124 11.24 -3.35 -12.95
CA GLY A 124 10.01 -4.13 -13.00
C GLY A 124 9.59 -4.73 -11.68
N HIS A 125 8.79 -5.78 -11.80
CA HIS A 125 8.09 -6.46 -10.72
C HIS A 125 8.72 -7.82 -10.44
N TYR A 126 8.82 -8.17 -9.16
CA TYR A 126 9.38 -9.44 -8.72
C TYR A 126 8.63 -9.98 -7.50
N TYR A 127 8.77 -11.28 -7.24
CA TYR A 127 7.95 -12.06 -6.31
C TYR A 127 6.45 -12.05 -6.63
N LEU A 128 6.10 -12.07 -7.92
CA LEU A 128 4.70 -12.10 -8.35
C LEU A 128 3.98 -13.38 -7.97
N GLN A 129 4.69 -14.49 -7.72
CA GLN A 129 4.05 -15.74 -7.36
C GLN A 129 3.26 -15.64 -6.05
N ASP A 130 3.75 -14.87 -5.09
CA ASP A 130 3.08 -14.61 -3.81
C ASP A 130 1.76 -13.86 -3.99
N THR A 131 1.56 -13.20 -5.14
CA THR A 131 0.34 -12.42 -5.36
C THR A 131 -0.87 -13.26 -5.70
N LEU A 132 -0.64 -14.45 -6.24
CA LEU A 132 -1.64 -15.36 -6.84
C LEU A 132 -2.41 -14.81 -8.05
N ASP A 133 -2.49 -13.50 -8.22
CA ASP A 133 -3.31 -12.85 -9.23
C ASP A 133 -2.55 -11.86 -10.12
N GLY A 134 -1.25 -11.67 -9.91
CA GLY A 134 -0.41 -10.69 -10.60
C GLY A 134 -0.30 -9.36 -9.86
N GLY A 135 -1.14 -9.12 -8.85
CA GLY A 135 -1.18 -7.92 -8.03
C GLY A 135 -1.17 -6.63 -8.84
N PHE A 136 -0.37 -5.66 -8.39
CA PHE A 136 -0.29 -4.34 -9.03
C PHE A 136 0.46 -4.35 -10.36
N SER A 137 1.15 -5.43 -10.72
CA SER A 137 1.91 -5.46 -11.98
C SER A 137 1.00 -5.39 -13.21
N ASP A 138 -0.27 -5.78 -13.11
CA ASP A 138 -1.24 -5.59 -14.20
C ASP A 138 -1.69 -4.14 -14.35
N MET A 139 -1.50 -3.31 -13.33
CA MET A 139 -1.90 -1.90 -13.27
C MET A 139 -0.71 -0.95 -13.54
N LEU A 140 0.47 -1.48 -13.84
CA LEU A 140 1.67 -0.72 -14.18
C LEU A 140 2.57 -1.56 -15.10
N MET A 141 2.45 -1.35 -16.41
CA MET A 141 3.09 -2.22 -17.41
C MET A 141 4.38 -1.65 -17.98
N GLU A 142 4.45 -0.33 -18.08
CA GLU A 142 5.57 0.42 -18.63
C GLU A 142 5.77 1.71 -17.83
N VAL A 143 6.99 2.23 -17.78
CA VAL A 143 7.28 3.58 -17.29
C VAL A 143 8.30 4.19 -18.24
N ASP A 144 8.08 5.44 -18.69
CA ASP A 144 8.98 6.14 -19.63
C ASP A 144 9.31 5.31 -20.89
N GLY A 145 8.28 4.71 -21.49
CA GLY A 145 8.41 3.85 -22.68
C GLY A 145 9.13 2.50 -22.46
N LYS A 146 9.63 2.23 -21.25
CA LYS A 146 10.25 0.96 -20.88
C LYS A 146 9.21 0.00 -20.31
N VAL A 147 9.03 -1.13 -20.98
CA VAL A 147 8.22 -2.24 -20.47
C VAL A 147 8.88 -2.84 -19.22
N LEU A 148 8.10 -2.96 -18.15
CA LEU A 148 8.55 -3.47 -16.87
C LEU A 148 8.57 -5.00 -16.87
N SER A 149 9.71 -5.57 -16.49
CA SER A 149 9.86 -7.03 -16.44
C SER A 149 9.05 -7.66 -15.28
N ARG A 150 8.68 -8.93 -15.41
CA ARG A 150 7.74 -9.60 -14.49
C ARG A 150 8.27 -10.96 -14.00
N TRP A 151 8.79 -11.01 -12.79
CA TRP A 151 9.44 -12.21 -12.26
C TRP A 151 8.60 -12.93 -11.20
N PRO A 152 8.49 -14.27 -11.25
CA PRO A 152 7.75 -15.04 -10.25
C PRO A 152 8.41 -15.00 -8.87
N ALA A 153 9.74 -14.93 -8.83
CA ALA A 153 10.56 -14.94 -7.62
C ALA A 153 11.47 -13.71 -7.60
N ASP A 154 12.71 -13.85 -7.11
CA ASP A 154 13.70 -12.77 -7.14
C ASP A 154 13.93 -12.24 -8.57
N PHE A 155 14.37 -10.99 -8.70
CA PHE A 155 14.48 -10.33 -10.00
C PHE A 155 15.44 -11.10 -10.93
N GLY A 156 14.99 -11.37 -12.16
CA GLY A 156 15.74 -12.20 -13.13
C GLY A 156 15.75 -13.70 -12.82
N LYS A 157 14.97 -14.18 -11.83
CA LYS A 157 14.89 -15.62 -11.48
C LYS A 157 13.54 -16.21 -11.90
N GLY A 158 13.62 -17.35 -12.57
CA GLY A 158 12.46 -18.01 -13.20
C GLY A 158 12.28 -17.57 -14.65
N GLY A 159 11.20 -18.05 -15.29
CA GLY A 159 10.75 -17.50 -16.58
C GLY A 159 9.88 -16.27 -16.33
N GLU A 160 10.00 -15.27 -17.19
CA GLU A 160 9.16 -14.06 -17.13
C GLU A 160 7.67 -14.42 -17.25
N LEU A 161 6.85 -13.80 -16.40
CA LEU A 161 5.42 -14.03 -16.35
C LEU A 161 4.68 -13.10 -17.33
N PRO A 162 3.63 -13.58 -18.01
CA PRO A 162 2.84 -12.74 -18.90
C PRO A 162 2.06 -11.66 -18.13
N LEU A 163 1.55 -10.69 -18.88
CA LEU A 163 0.51 -9.78 -18.40
C LEU A 163 -0.75 -10.56 -18.04
N HIS A 164 -1.46 -10.16 -16.98
CA HIS A 164 -2.64 -10.85 -16.44
C HIS A 164 -2.38 -12.28 -15.97
N TRP A 165 -1.13 -12.59 -15.61
CA TRP A 165 -0.77 -13.87 -15.05
C TRP A 165 -1.56 -14.16 -13.77
N GLN A 166 -2.04 -15.40 -13.63
CA GLN A 166 -2.64 -15.91 -12.41
C GLN A 166 -1.92 -17.20 -12.00
N SER A 167 -1.77 -17.39 -10.69
CA SER A 167 -1.14 -18.60 -10.17
C SER A 167 -2.01 -19.82 -10.45
N PRO A 168 -1.43 -20.93 -10.93
CA PRO A 168 -2.12 -22.23 -10.97
C PRO A 168 -2.59 -22.70 -9.59
N SER A 169 -1.98 -22.20 -8.51
CA SER A 169 -2.38 -22.50 -7.13
C SER A 169 -3.51 -21.61 -6.60
N ARG A 170 -4.01 -20.66 -7.40
CA ARG A 170 -5.09 -19.77 -6.99
C ARG A 170 -6.37 -20.59 -6.76
N PRO A 171 -6.97 -20.53 -5.56
CA PRO A 171 -8.17 -21.31 -5.26
C PRO A 171 -9.38 -20.77 -6.03
N LYS A 172 -10.28 -21.68 -6.44
CA LYS A 172 -11.63 -21.29 -6.86
C LYS A 172 -12.43 -20.94 -5.62
N LEU A 173 -12.84 -19.69 -5.49
CA LEU A 173 -13.60 -19.26 -4.33
C LEU A 173 -15.06 -19.70 -4.42
N GLN A 174 -15.59 -20.13 -3.28
CA GLN A 174 -17.01 -20.13 -2.99
C GLN A 174 -17.24 -19.01 -1.99
N THR A 175 -17.93 -17.96 -2.42
CA THR A 175 -18.19 -16.79 -1.56
C THR A 175 -19.38 -17.07 -0.65
N SER A 176 -19.26 -16.67 0.61
CA SER A 176 -20.34 -16.69 1.59
C SER A 176 -20.54 -15.29 2.17
N SER A 177 -21.79 -14.94 2.49
CA SER A 177 -22.11 -13.67 3.18
C SER A 177 -21.45 -13.58 4.57
N ASN A 178 -21.11 -14.73 5.15
CA ASN A 178 -20.50 -14.82 6.48
C ASN A 178 -18.97 -14.78 6.44
N ASP A 179 -18.36 -14.78 5.25
CA ASP A 179 -16.91 -14.71 5.10
C ASP A 179 -16.34 -13.50 5.85
N LYS A 180 -15.10 -13.67 6.32
CA LYS A 180 -14.30 -12.62 6.94
C LYS A 180 -12.98 -12.52 6.20
N LEU A 181 -12.63 -11.32 5.76
CA LEU A 181 -11.34 -11.03 5.17
C LEU A 181 -10.39 -10.58 6.28
N ARG A 182 -9.37 -11.40 6.53
CA ARG A 182 -8.31 -11.09 7.48
C ARG A 182 -7.40 -10.00 6.91
N ALA A 183 -7.01 -9.06 7.77
CA ALA A 183 -5.96 -8.10 7.48
C ALA A 183 -4.95 -8.08 8.62
N HIS A 184 -3.65 -8.20 8.30
CA HIS A 184 -2.63 -8.21 9.33
C HIS A 184 -1.29 -7.62 8.87
N CYS A 185 -0.57 -7.04 9.84
CA CYS A 185 0.80 -6.60 9.60
C CYS A 185 1.79 -7.76 9.62
N LYS A 186 3.02 -7.52 9.17
CA LYS A 186 4.06 -8.54 9.06
C LYS A 186 4.42 -9.21 10.38
N CYS A 187 4.45 -8.47 11.49
CA CYS A 187 4.79 -9.05 12.80
C CYS A 187 3.59 -9.70 13.51
N GLY A 188 2.38 -9.65 12.92
CA GLY A 188 1.15 -10.15 13.53
C GLY A 188 0.64 -9.33 14.73
N GLY A 189 1.29 -8.22 15.07
CA GLY A 189 0.91 -7.39 16.22
C GLY A 189 -0.29 -6.46 15.94
N VAL A 190 -0.70 -6.33 14.69
CA VAL A 190 -1.94 -5.68 14.25
C VAL A 190 -2.65 -6.70 13.38
N GLU A 191 -3.87 -7.03 13.77
CA GLU A 191 -4.76 -7.98 13.11
C GLU A 191 -6.20 -7.49 13.27
N LEU A 192 -6.97 -7.57 12.20
CA LEU A 192 -8.38 -7.26 12.15
C LEU A 192 -9.08 -8.08 11.07
N TYR A 193 -10.40 -8.10 11.11
CA TYR A 193 -11.24 -8.84 10.19
C TYR A 193 -12.33 -7.93 9.61
N ILE A 194 -12.54 -8.04 8.29
CA ILE A 194 -13.52 -7.29 7.52
C ILE A 194 -14.67 -8.23 7.15
N SER A 195 -15.89 -7.86 7.51
CA SER A 195 -17.10 -8.57 7.05
C SER A 195 -17.50 -8.16 5.65
N ARG A 196 -18.23 -9.03 4.93
CA ARG A 196 -18.79 -8.69 3.61
C ARG A 196 -19.73 -7.46 3.72
N PRO A 197 -19.82 -6.64 2.66
CA PRO A 197 -20.82 -5.59 2.57
C PRO A 197 -22.23 -6.14 2.81
N SER A 198 -23.03 -5.36 3.54
CA SER A 198 -24.44 -5.65 3.81
C SER A 198 -25.22 -4.35 4.01
N ALA A 199 -26.53 -4.45 4.31
CA ALA A 199 -27.37 -3.29 4.58
C ALA A 199 -26.80 -2.39 5.69
N ARG A 200 -26.14 -2.97 6.71
CA ARG A 200 -25.48 -2.22 7.80
C ARG A 200 -24.33 -1.34 7.29
N SER A 201 -23.60 -1.81 6.27
CA SER A 201 -22.50 -1.08 5.64
C SER A 201 -23.01 0.18 4.95
N ALA A 202 -24.19 0.12 4.34
CA ALA A 202 -24.82 1.23 3.63
C ALA A 202 -25.34 2.32 4.59
N VAL A 203 -25.86 1.94 5.76
CA VAL A 203 -26.38 2.90 6.76
C VAL A 203 -25.32 3.45 7.72
N ALA A 204 -24.05 3.03 7.61
CA ALA A 204 -22.99 3.35 8.57
C ALA A 204 -22.88 4.86 8.90
N LYS A 205 -23.03 5.73 7.90
CA LYS A 205 -23.04 7.19 8.09
C LYS A 205 -24.23 7.68 8.94
N LYS A 206 -25.42 7.14 8.68
CA LYS A 206 -26.68 7.52 9.37
C LYS A 206 -26.70 6.99 10.81
N ALA A 207 -26.12 5.82 11.03
CA ALA A 207 -26.15 5.15 12.33
C ALA A 207 -25.06 5.66 13.30
N TRP A 208 -23.98 6.25 12.78
CA TRP A 208 -22.88 6.77 13.61
C TRP A 208 -23.37 7.73 14.72
N PRO A 209 -22.91 7.58 15.99
CA PRO A 209 -21.84 6.68 16.47
C PRO A 209 -22.28 5.27 16.89
N GLU A 210 -23.55 4.91 16.71
CA GLU A 210 -24.04 3.57 17.02
C GLU A 210 -23.61 2.56 15.95
N LEU A 211 -23.41 1.30 16.36
CA LEU A 211 -23.13 0.18 15.44
C LEU A 211 -24.42 -0.61 15.19
N PRO A 212 -25.09 -0.41 14.05
CA PRO A 212 -26.39 -1.02 13.80
C PRO A 212 -26.25 -2.54 13.64
N ARG A 213 -27.15 -3.30 14.25
CA ARG A 213 -27.25 -4.74 13.97
C ARG A 213 -27.97 -4.96 12.65
N SER A 214 -27.63 -6.02 11.95
CA SER A 214 -28.24 -6.33 10.64
C SER A 214 -29.77 -6.49 10.74
N GLU A 215 -30.26 -7.04 11.85
CA GLU A 215 -31.69 -7.24 12.14
C GLU A 215 -32.47 -5.93 12.35
N ASP A 216 -31.77 -4.83 12.67
CA ASP A 216 -32.37 -3.53 12.92
C ASP A 216 -32.50 -2.68 11.65
N VAL A 217 -31.83 -3.07 10.55
CA VAL A 217 -31.80 -2.31 9.29
C VAL A 217 -32.88 -2.82 8.36
N LYS A 218 -33.89 -1.98 8.11
CA LYS A 218 -34.94 -2.28 7.12
C LYS A 218 -34.49 -1.92 5.71
N GLU A 219 -35.08 -2.56 4.71
CA GLU A 219 -34.78 -2.29 3.30
C GLU A 219 -35.07 -0.82 2.94
N GLU A 220 -36.14 -0.23 3.49
CA GLU A 220 -36.48 1.19 3.30
C GLU A 220 -35.46 2.17 3.91
N ASP A 221 -34.61 1.72 4.84
CA ASP A 221 -33.57 2.55 5.46
C ASP A 221 -32.26 2.58 4.67
N VAL A 222 -32.09 1.66 3.71
CA VAL A 222 -30.87 1.53 2.91
C VAL A 222 -30.75 2.72 1.94
N PRO A 223 -29.70 3.56 2.06
CA PRO A 223 -29.52 4.69 1.17
C PRO A 223 -29.25 4.25 -0.28
N ALA A 224 -29.53 5.15 -1.21
CA ALA A 224 -29.19 4.94 -2.62
C ALA A 224 -27.68 4.79 -2.80
N GLU A 225 -27.25 4.11 -3.87
CA GLU A 225 -25.83 3.91 -4.17
C GLU A 225 -25.04 5.22 -4.29
N SER A 226 -25.69 6.29 -4.77
CA SER A 226 -25.10 7.63 -4.86
C SER A 226 -24.70 8.21 -3.50
N ASP A 227 -25.32 7.74 -2.41
CA ASP A 227 -25.06 8.21 -1.05
C ASP A 227 -24.06 7.32 -0.30
N THR A 228 -23.70 6.16 -0.86
CA THR A 228 -22.78 5.17 -0.28
C THR A 228 -21.47 5.09 -1.07
N HIS A 229 -20.71 6.19 -1.11
CA HIS A 229 -19.50 6.30 -1.94
C HIS A 229 -18.39 5.28 -1.63
N TRP A 230 -18.46 4.58 -0.49
CA TRP A 230 -17.54 3.51 -0.08
C TRP A 230 -17.97 2.11 -0.55
N LEU A 231 -19.14 1.99 -1.18
CA LEU A 231 -19.66 0.74 -1.72
C LEU A 231 -19.67 0.74 -3.25
N ARG A 232 -19.60 -0.45 -3.85
CA ARG A 232 -19.55 -0.70 -5.29
C ARG A 232 -20.41 -1.92 -5.65
N ASP A 233 -20.68 -2.05 -6.93
CA ASP A 233 -21.37 -3.20 -7.51
C ASP A 233 -22.69 -3.51 -6.79
N LYS A 234 -23.64 -2.57 -6.85
CA LYS A 234 -24.93 -2.71 -6.16
C LYS A 234 -24.80 -2.98 -4.67
N GLN A 235 -23.85 -2.28 -4.04
CA GLN A 235 -23.52 -2.38 -2.61
C GLN A 235 -23.00 -3.76 -2.15
N THR A 236 -22.51 -4.59 -3.06
CA THR A 236 -21.97 -5.93 -2.73
C THR A 236 -20.45 -5.96 -2.55
N LYS A 237 -19.75 -4.87 -2.93
CA LYS A 237 -18.30 -4.71 -2.77
C LYS A 237 -17.96 -3.40 -2.06
N PHE A 238 -16.83 -3.35 -1.38
CA PHE A 238 -16.26 -2.10 -0.90
C PHE A 238 -15.48 -1.39 -2.00
N LEU A 239 -15.19 -0.11 -1.81
CA LEU A 239 -14.29 0.64 -2.69
C LEU A 239 -12.82 0.32 -2.34
N GLY A 240 -12.03 0.00 -3.37
CA GLY A 240 -10.56 0.06 -3.34
C GLY A 240 -10.07 1.20 -4.23
N GLY A 241 -9.07 1.97 -3.79
CA GLY A 241 -8.52 3.06 -4.61
C GLY A 241 -7.12 3.49 -4.22
N LEU A 242 -6.40 4.12 -5.15
CA LEU A 242 -5.04 4.61 -4.91
C LEU A 242 -5.03 6.06 -4.42
N CYS A 243 -4.18 6.34 -3.44
CA CYS A 243 -3.86 7.69 -3.02
C CYS A 243 -2.35 7.92 -3.16
N ALA A 244 -2.01 8.94 -3.96
CA ALA A 244 -0.63 9.31 -4.24
C ALA A 244 -0.26 10.69 -3.65
N CYS A 245 -1.11 11.24 -2.77
CA CYS A 245 -0.86 12.54 -2.17
C CYS A 245 0.48 12.57 -1.43
N ASN A 246 1.03 13.77 -1.31
CA ASN A 246 2.34 13.99 -0.72
C ASN A 246 2.42 13.40 0.69
N SER A 247 1.32 13.53 1.45
CA SER A 247 1.26 13.01 2.82
C SER A 247 1.21 11.48 2.90
N CYS A 248 0.55 10.80 1.96
CA CYS A 248 0.45 9.35 1.91
C CYS A 248 1.77 8.70 1.48
N ARG A 249 2.44 9.25 0.47
CA ARG A 249 3.76 8.72 0.08
C ARG A 249 4.80 8.88 1.19
N LEU A 250 4.78 10.01 1.91
CA LEU A 250 5.75 10.31 2.98
C LEU A 250 5.44 9.62 4.31
N VAL A 251 4.21 9.15 4.54
CA VAL A 251 3.90 8.32 5.73
C VAL A 251 4.17 6.85 5.47
N THR A 252 4.07 6.39 4.22
CA THR A 252 4.19 4.97 3.88
C THR A 252 5.61 4.63 3.43
N GLY A 253 6.28 5.56 2.74
CA GLY A 253 7.55 5.35 2.04
C GLY A 253 7.39 4.83 0.60
N MET A 254 6.16 4.76 0.08
CA MET A 254 5.83 4.21 -1.25
C MET A 254 5.26 5.30 -2.14
N GLU A 255 5.35 5.17 -3.47
CA GLU A 255 4.85 6.19 -4.42
C GLU A 255 3.34 6.44 -4.30
N PHE A 256 2.60 5.41 -3.89
CA PHE A 256 1.19 5.47 -3.56
C PHE A 256 0.87 4.48 -2.45
N ILE A 257 -0.31 4.63 -1.87
CA ILE A 257 -0.93 3.63 -1.02
C ILE A 257 -2.33 3.27 -1.56
N PRO A 258 -2.62 1.98 -1.75
CA PRO A 258 -3.97 1.51 -1.98
C PRO A 258 -4.74 1.46 -0.66
N TRP A 259 -5.93 2.06 -0.64
CA TRP A 259 -6.86 2.07 0.49
C TRP A 259 -8.11 1.25 0.19
N ALA A 260 -8.53 0.47 1.17
CA ALA A 260 -9.84 -0.18 1.27
C ALA A 260 -10.75 0.67 2.17
N PHE A 261 -11.86 1.19 1.65
CA PHE A 261 -12.75 2.08 2.40
C PHE A 261 -13.80 1.25 3.16
N ILE A 262 -13.54 0.99 4.44
CA ILE A 262 -14.35 0.04 5.23
C ILE A 262 -15.12 0.78 6.32
N PRO A 263 -16.46 0.65 6.38
CA PRO A 263 -17.25 1.13 7.51
C PRO A 263 -16.81 0.51 8.84
N LEU A 264 -16.83 1.28 9.93
CA LEU A 264 -16.43 0.78 11.25
C LEU A 264 -17.25 -0.44 11.70
N VAL A 265 -18.55 -0.46 11.35
CA VAL A 265 -19.46 -1.57 11.65
C VAL A 265 -19.05 -2.89 10.98
N ASP A 266 -18.19 -2.85 9.96
CA ASP A 266 -17.70 -4.01 9.25
C ASP A 266 -16.36 -4.53 9.75
N LEU A 267 -15.77 -3.88 10.77
CA LEU A 267 -14.49 -4.22 11.35
C LEU A 267 -14.64 -4.93 12.71
N SER A 268 -13.83 -5.96 12.90
CA SER A 268 -13.75 -6.75 14.14
C SER A 268 -12.29 -7.15 14.43
N LEU A 269 -12.00 -7.49 15.68
CA LEU A 269 -10.67 -7.92 16.13
C LEU A 269 -10.53 -9.45 16.23
N ASP A 270 -11.57 -10.20 15.89
CA ASP A 270 -11.59 -11.67 15.87
C ASP A 270 -12.23 -12.21 14.59
N ALA A 271 -11.97 -13.50 14.31
CA ALA A 271 -12.43 -14.16 13.10
C ALA A 271 -13.95 -14.41 13.11
N GLU A 272 -14.55 -14.44 14.29
CA GLU A 272 -15.97 -14.65 14.50
C GLU A 272 -16.78 -13.36 14.26
N GLY A 273 -16.17 -12.18 14.45
CA GLY A 273 -16.83 -10.89 14.32
C GLY A 273 -17.52 -10.42 15.61
N GLU A 274 -17.16 -11.00 16.75
CA GLU A 274 -17.78 -10.76 18.06
C GLU A 274 -17.06 -9.66 18.85
N VAL A 275 -15.75 -9.47 18.61
CA VAL A 275 -14.99 -8.37 19.22
C VAL A 275 -15.01 -7.18 18.26
N PRO A 276 -15.79 -6.12 18.55
CA PRO A 276 -15.87 -4.97 17.65
C PRO A 276 -14.55 -4.20 17.60
N PHE A 277 -14.31 -3.54 16.48
CA PHE A 277 -13.21 -2.59 16.37
C PHE A 277 -13.39 -1.44 17.40
N PRO A 278 -12.35 -1.08 18.17
CA PRO A 278 -12.50 -0.11 19.25
C PRO A 278 -12.59 1.33 18.72
N ASN A 279 -13.50 2.12 19.30
CA ASN A 279 -13.72 3.52 18.88
C ASN A 279 -12.49 4.42 19.05
N ASP A 280 -11.61 4.13 20.01
CA ASP A 280 -10.35 4.85 20.23
C ASP A 280 -9.19 4.36 19.33
N CYS A 281 -9.48 3.38 18.47
CA CYS A 281 -8.54 2.74 17.56
C CYS A 281 -7.32 2.11 18.25
N GLN A 282 -7.38 1.81 19.56
CA GLN A 282 -6.27 1.24 20.33
C GLN A 282 -6.39 -0.28 20.43
N PHE A 283 -5.49 -1.01 19.76
CA PHE A 283 -5.37 -2.46 19.87
C PHE A 283 -3.97 -2.94 19.46
N GLY A 284 -3.58 -4.11 19.98
CA GLY A 284 -2.32 -4.77 19.63
C GLY A 284 -1.09 -3.85 19.74
N THR A 285 -0.37 -3.70 18.63
CA THR A 285 0.87 -2.92 18.53
C THR A 285 0.68 -1.60 17.79
N ILE A 286 -0.56 -1.14 17.63
CA ILE A 286 -0.84 0.13 16.97
C ILE A 286 -0.18 1.31 17.69
N LYS A 287 0.29 2.24 16.86
CA LYS A 287 0.66 3.60 17.21
C LYS A 287 0.03 4.53 16.18
N TYR A 288 -0.27 5.77 16.56
CA TYR A 288 -0.80 6.76 15.64
C TYR A 288 0.08 8.01 15.57
N TYR A 289 -0.02 8.70 14.44
CA TYR A 289 0.59 9.99 14.17
C TYR A 289 -0.47 10.92 13.56
N ASN A 290 -0.62 12.10 14.15
CA ASN A 290 -1.50 13.13 13.61
C ASN A 290 -0.75 13.93 12.55
N SER A 291 -1.08 13.72 11.27
CA SER A 291 -0.37 14.43 10.19
C SER A 291 -0.82 15.87 10.02
N SER A 292 -2.08 16.15 10.34
CA SER A 292 -2.70 17.47 10.32
C SER A 292 -3.95 17.42 11.19
N LYS A 293 -4.61 18.56 11.41
CA LYS A 293 -5.87 18.61 12.14
C LYS A 293 -6.90 17.67 11.48
N GLY A 294 -7.44 16.74 12.26
CA GLY A 294 -8.45 15.77 11.81
C GLY A 294 -7.94 14.63 10.93
N CYS A 295 -6.62 14.50 10.73
CA CYS A 295 -6.03 13.42 9.92
C CYS A 295 -5.12 12.55 10.79
N HIS A 296 -5.58 11.34 11.10
CA HIS A 296 -4.92 10.40 11.99
C HIS A 296 -4.39 9.20 11.20
N ARG A 297 -3.10 8.87 11.37
CA ARG A 297 -2.44 7.79 10.63
C ARG A 297 -1.99 6.72 11.60
N PHE A 298 -2.42 5.49 11.37
CA PHE A 298 -2.15 4.36 12.26
C PHE A 298 -1.16 3.41 11.62
N PHE A 299 -0.17 3.00 12.38
CA PHE A 299 0.88 2.09 11.96
C PHE A 299 1.30 1.13 13.07
N CYS A 300 1.88 -0.01 12.71
CA CYS A 300 2.43 -0.96 13.67
C CYS A 300 3.76 -0.44 14.23
N LYS A 301 3.86 -0.26 15.56
CA LYS A 301 5.09 0.23 16.20
C LYS A 301 6.26 -0.75 16.16
N VAL A 302 6.02 -2.00 15.77
CA VAL A 302 7.03 -3.07 15.71
C VAL A 302 7.63 -3.20 14.31
N CYS A 303 6.81 -3.35 13.27
CA CYS A 303 7.30 -3.55 11.90
C CYS A 303 7.12 -2.32 10.98
N GLY A 304 6.52 -1.24 11.47
CA GLY A 304 6.32 0.00 10.70
C GLY A 304 5.22 -0.08 9.64
N ALA A 305 4.43 -1.15 9.60
CA ALA A 305 3.36 -1.28 8.61
C ALA A 305 2.34 -0.17 8.74
N THR A 306 2.04 0.50 7.63
CA THR A 306 0.88 1.40 7.57
C THR A 306 -0.37 0.55 7.69
N CYS A 307 -1.25 0.87 8.63
CA CYS A 307 -2.42 0.05 8.94
C CYS A 307 -3.72 0.65 8.42
N PHE A 308 -4.01 1.88 8.83
CA PHE A 308 -5.18 2.60 8.32
C PHE A 308 -5.06 4.11 8.54
N TRP A 309 -5.88 4.84 7.80
CA TRP A 309 -6.13 6.25 8.02
C TRP A 309 -7.52 6.46 8.63
N ASP A 310 -7.62 7.45 9.52
CA ASP A 310 -8.88 7.88 10.14
C ASP A 310 -9.03 9.40 10.06
N GLY A 311 -10.22 9.82 9.64
CA GLY A 311 -10.59 11.21 9.40
C GLY A 311 -11.68 11.67 10.35
N ASP A 312 -11.49 12.84 10.95
CA ASP A 312 -12.52 13.43 11.83
C ASP A 312 -13.84 13.75 11.08
N ASP A 313 -13.75 13.95 9.77
CA ASP A 313 -14.83 14.17 8.81
C ASP A 313 -15.59 12.89 8.42
N ARG A 314 -14.94 11.72 8.56
CA ARG A 314 -15.46 10.42 8.10
C ARG A 314 -15.31 9.31 9.16
N LYS A 315 -15.57 9.61 10.43
CA LYS A 315 -15.33 8.68 11.58
C LYS A 315 -15.95 7.28 11.45
N TYR A 316 -17.01 7.16 10.66
CA TYR A 316 -17.72 5.92 10.38
C TYR A 316 -17.04 5.03 9.34
N ILE A 317 -15.96 5.48 8.69
CA ILE A 317 -15.12 4.72 7.75
C ILE A 317 -13.67 4.72 8.25
N LYS A 318 -12.97 3.60 8.07
CA LYS A 318 -11.52 3.51 8.16
C LYS A 318 -10.98 3.13 6.78
N ASP A 319 -9.96 3.86 6.35
CA ASP A 319 -9.26 3.56 5.11
C ASP A 319 -8.16 2.53 5.45
N ILE A 320 -8.43 1.23 5.27
CA ILE A 320 -7.53 0.13 5.61
C ILE A 320 -6.46 -0.04 4.52
N ALA A 321 -5.20 -0.16 4.91
CA ALA A 321 -4.09 -0.33 3.98
C ALA A 321 -4.18 -1.68 3.26
N PHE A 322 -4.29 -1.66 1.93
CA PHE A 322 -4.61 -2.85 1.13
C PHE A 322 -3.52 -3.93 1.17
N GLY A 323 -2.27 -3.53 1.43
CA GLY A 323 -1.16 -4.46 1.60
C GLY A 323 -1.27 -5.34 2.84
N LEU A 324 -2.18 -5.04 3.78
CA LEU A 324 -2.47 -5.90 4.93
C LEU A 324 -3.42 -7.05 4.61
N LEU A 325 -4.18 -6.97 3.51
CA LEU A 325 -5.25 -7.92 3.22
C LEU A 325 -4.68 -9.28 2.81
N ASP A 326 -5.14 -10.32 3.50
CA ASP A 326 -4.77 -11.73 3.31
C ASP A 326 -5.95 -12.47 2.66
N ALA A 327 -6.24 -12.10 1.40
CA ALA A 327 -7.34 -12.68 0.64
C ALA A 327 -6.87 -13.97 -0.09
N PRO A 328 -7.56 -15.11 0.06
CA PRO A 328 -7.16 -16.36 -0.59
C PRO A 328 -7.16 -16.31 -2.12
N GLU A 329 -7.96 -15.42 -2.71
CA GLU A 329 -8.01 -15.14 -4.15
C GLU A 329 -6.84 -14.33 -4.69
N GLY A 330 -5.96 -13.82 -3.85
CA GLY A 330 -4.86 -12.96 -4.27
C GLY A 330 -5.01 -11.49 -3.86
N THR A 331 -3.99 -10.73 -4.18
CA THR A 331 -3.72 -9.42 -3.55
C THR A 331 -4.69 -8.32 -3.93
N ARG A 332 -5.38 -8.44 -5.06
CA ARG A 332 -6.39 -7.46 -5.49
C ARG A 332 -7.74 -7.66 -4.83
N ALA A 333 -8.00 -8.83 -4.23
CA ALA A 333 -9.22 -9.16 -3.51
C ALA A 333 -10.52 -8.73 -4.26
N GLU A 334 -10.57 -8.99 -5.57
CA GLU A 334 -11.62 -8.49 -6.49
C GLU A 334 -13.04 -8.99 -6.17
N SER A 335 -13.20 -10.05 -5.36
CA SER A 335 -14.51 -10.48 -4.84
C SER A 335 -15.02 -9.57 -3.73
N TRP A 336 -14.14 -8.86 -3.04
CA TRP A 336 -14.44 -7.94 -1.94
C TRP A 336 -14.51 -6.49 -2.38
N PHE A 337 -13.75 -6.12 -3.41
CA PHE A 337 -13.53 -4.73 -3.78
C PHE A 337 -13.88 -4.43 -5.25
N GLY A 338 -14.57 -3.32 -5.46
CA GLY A 338 -14.59 -2.61 -6.73
C GLY A 338 -13.48 -1.58 -6.75
N TRP A 339 -12.58 -1.68 -7.71
CA TRP A 339 -11.42 -0.80 -7.82
C TRP A 339 -11.76 0.49 -8.58
N ARG A 340 -11.33 1.62 -8.03
CA ARG A 340 -11.33 2.91 -8.72
C ARG A 340 -10.08 3.02 -9.60
N THR A 341 -10.28 2.88 -10.91
CA THR A 341 -9.25 2.91 -11.93
C THR A 341 -9.22 4.22 -12.72
N ASN A 342 -10.34 4.95 -12.78
CA ASN A 342 -10.48 6.22 -13.50
C ASN A 342 -9.95 7.45 -12.75
N ASN A 343 -9.26 7.26 -11.63
CA ASN A 343 -8.72 8.36 -10.83
C ASN A 343 -7.55 7.90 -9.97
N TYR A 344 -6.38 8.49 -10.24
CA TYR A 344 -5.20 8.38 -9.40
C TYR A 344 -5.24 9.51 -8.35
N GLY A 345 -5.64 9.18 -7.12
CA GLY A 345 -6.00 10.17 -6.12
C GLY A 345 -4.86 11.13 -5.76
N TYR A 346 -5.13 12.44 -5.83
CA TYR A 346 -4.17 13.53 -5.60
C TYR A 346 -2.95 13.49 -6.54
N ARG A 347 -3.14 13.12 -7.82
CA ARG A 347 -2.10 13.13 -8.85
C ARG A 347 -1.31 14.45 -8.92
N GLU A 348 -1.92 15.57 -8.61
CA GLU A 348 -1.30 16.89 -8.63
C GLU A 348 -0.12 17.01 -7.65
N ASP A 349 -0.09 16.19 -6.59
CA ASP A 349 1.02 16.13 -5.65
C ASP A 349 2.23 15.34 -6.20
N THR A 350 2.04 14.54 -7.26
CA THR A 350 3.08 13.73 -7.87
C THR A 350 3.62 14.30 -9.18
N ILE A 351 2.81 15.09 -9.89
CA ILE A 351 3.26 15.83 -11.07
C ILE A 351 4.30 16.91 -10.67
N GLY A 352 5.35 17.04 -11.47
CA GLY A 352 6.59 17.78 -11.22
C GLY A 352 7.72 16.94 -10.62
N ARG A 353 7.42 15.80 -9.98
CA ARG A 353 8.42 14.97 -9.30
C ARG A 353 8.55 13.53 -9.78
N ALA A 354 7.46 12.96 -10.28
CA ALA A 354 7.34 11.56 -10.71
C ALA A 354 6.36 11.45 -11.86
N ASP A 355 6.51 12.31 -12.87
CA ASP A 355 5.58 12.44 -13.99
C ASP A 355 5.45 11.12 -14.73
N GLU A 356 6.59 10.51 -15.06
CA GLU A 356 6.65 9.28 -15.83
C GLU A 356 5.95 8.13 -15.10
N PHE A 357 6.19 8.00 -13.79
CA PHE A 357 5.56 6.96 -12.97
C PHE A 357 4.06 7.23 -12.76
N THR A 358 3.68 8.48 -12.51
CA THR A 358 2.28 8.87 -12.28
C THR A 358 1.43 8.60 -13.50
N LEU A 359 1.87 9.10 -14.65
CA LEU A 359 1.15 8.92 -15.92
C LEU A 359 1.11 7.45 -16.34
N ALA A 360 2.17 6.68 -16.03
CA ALA A 360 2.18 5.25 -16.25
C ALA A 360 1.15 4.49 -15.38
N CYS A 361 1.00 4.85 -14.10
CA CYS A 361 -0.05 4.28 -13.25
C CYS A 361 -1.45 4.62 -13.76
N GLU A 362 -1.69 5.85 -14.22
CA GLU A 362 -2.98 6.25 -14.81
C GLU A 362 -3.32 5.39 -16.03
N ARG A 363 -2.40 5.30 -17.01
CA ARG A 363 -2.58 4.46 -18.21
C ARG A 363 -2.74 2.99 -17.86
N GLY A 364 -1.98 2.49 -16.88
CA GLY A 364 -2.01 1.11 -16.44
C GLY A 364 -3.33 0.72 -15.78
N LEU A 365 -3.89 1.60 -14.94
CA LEU A 365 -5.21 1.41 -14.34
C LEU A 365 -6.33 1.40 -15.39
N GLU A 366 -6.31 2.34 -16.33
CA GLU A 366 -7.29 2.41 -17.43
C GLU A 366 -7.22 1.16 -18.32
N ALA A 367 -6.02 0.74 -18.71
CA ALA A 367 -5.81 -0.46 -19.52
C ALA A 367 -6.23 -1.73 -18.77
N TRP A 368 -5.95 -1.80 -17.46
CA TRP A 368 -6.39 -2.92 -16.64
C TRP A 368 -7.93 -2.97 -16.58
N GLU A 369 -8.62 -1.85 -16.36
CA GLU A 369 -10.09 -1.83 -16.36
C GLU A 369 -10.67 -2.26 -17.71
N ALA A 370 -10.11 -1.76 -18.82
CA ALA A 370 -10.54 -2.13 -20.16
C ALA A 370 -10.33 -3.63 -20.48
N SER A 371 -9.40 -4.28 -19.77
CA SER A 371 -9.14 -5.72 -19.91
C SER A 371 -10.09 -6.62 -19.11
N ARG A 372 -10.81 -6.06 -18.14
CA ARG A 372 -11.65 -6.83 -17.22
C ARG A 372 -13.01 -7.19 -17.83
N GLU A 373 -13.51 -8.35 -17.43
CA GLU A 373 -14.89 -8.76 -17.72
C GLU A 373 -15.83 -8.17 -16.65
N GLY A 374 -17.01 -7.72 -17.07
CA GLY A 374 -18.04 -7.18 -16.18
C GLY A 374 -18.19 -5.66 -16.24
N PRO A 375 -19.01 -5.07 -15.36
CA PRO A 375 -19.21 -3.63 -15.32
C PRO A 375 -17.99 -2.90 -14.78
N ASP A 376 -17.76 -1.69 -15.29
CA ASP A 376 -16.78 -0.76 -14.72
C ASP A 376 -17.23 -0.34 -13.31
N LEU A 377 -16.39 -0.63 -12.31
CA LEU A 377 -16.65 -0.36 -10.90
C LEU A 377 -15.92 0.88 -10.37
N SER A 378 -15.32 1.66 -11.26
CA SER A 378 -14.54 2.84 -10.87
C SER A 378 -15.40 3.93 -10.20
N GLY A 379 -16.69 3.96 -10.56
CA GLY A 379 -17.65 4.95 -10.10
C GLY A 379 -17.47 6.29 -10.81
N PRO A 380 -18.20 7.34 -10.41
CA PRO A 380 -18.06 8.64 -11.04
C PRO A 380 -16.64 9.20 -10.88
N PRO A 381 -16.14 10.00 -11.85
CA PRO A 381 -14.87 10.68 -11.73
C PRO A 381 -14.82 11.50 -10.43
N HIS A 382 -13.70 11.43 -9.72
CA HIS A 382 -13.51 12.17 -8.49
C HIS A 382 -13.53 13.68 -8.77
N THR A 383 -14.35 14.43 -8.02
CA THR A 383 -14.32 15.90 -8.06
C THR A 383 -13.30 16.40 -7.03
N PRO A 384 -12.25 17.15 -7.42
CA PRO A 384 -11.26 17.68 -6.48
C PRO A 384 -11.94 18.45 -5.32
N GLY A 385 -11.56 18.14 -4.08
CA GLY A 385 -12.12 18.76 -2.87
C GLY A 385 -13.36 18.08 -2.27
N ALA A 386 -13.82 16.96 -2.83
CA ALA A 386 -14.86 16.13 -2.23
C ALA A 386 -14.26 15.00 -1.38
N TYR A 387 -13.77 15.35 -0.19
CA TYR A 387 -13.80 14.49 0.99
C TYR A 387 -14.06 15.36 2.21
#